data_AF-A0A3M3WPD8-F1
#
_entry.id   AF-A0A3M3WPD8-F1
#
_cell.length_a   1.000
_cell.length_b   1.000
_cell.length_c   1.000
_cell.angle_alpha   90.00
_cell.angle_beta   90.00
_cell.angle_gamma   90.00
#
_symmetry.space_group_name_H-M   'P 1'
#
loop_
_entity.id
_entity.type
_entity.pdbx_description
1 polymer ?
#
loop_
_entity_poly.entity_id
_entity_poly.type
_entity_poly.pdbx_seq_one_letter_code
_entity_poly.pdbx_strand_id
1 'polypeptide(L)'
;MSRDGQVVQLDTWADQGHWLLLPLLLIAALAGRRGWLFCLPLMFMFPQNSQAFEFQDLWLRPDQQGQRLLEQHRPAEAAQRFEDSRWKGVALYQAQDYASAARQFAEGNSAADHYNRGNALARSGELAAALDAYEQALDRQPDFPAAQTNRALVQSLLDQANEQKPAQDEQNKADQGEEGQQASQDPNSSASPAEQNPSRSDQPGTSESLPPDNSGKAASGESTDDEQTTRPALQSADSPMTGERRQELEQWLRQIPDDPGELLRRKFRYEQQHQEKTR
;
A
#
# COMPACT_ATOMS: atom_id res chain seq x y z
N MET A 1 50.98 -62.47 -28.67
CA MET A 1 49.58 -62.89 -28.45
C MET A 1 49.09 -62.21 -27.18
N SER A 2 48.57 -60.99 -27.30
CA SER A 2 47.90 -60.29 -26.20
C SER A 2 46.50 -60.87 -26.05
N ARG A 3 46.10 -61.21 -24.82
CA ARG A 3 44.72 -61.49 -24.45
C ARG A 3 44.21 -60.26 -23.68
N ASP A 4 43.41 -59.45 -24.36
CA ASP A 4 42.68 -58.34 -23.74
C ASP A 4 41.55 -58.92 -22.89
N GLY A 5 41.57 -58.64 -21.59
CA GLY A 5 40.48 -58.95 -20.67
C GLY A 5 39.37 -57.92 -20.83
N GLN A 6 38.34 -58.23 -21.62
CA GLN A 6 37.10 -57.45 -21.59
C GLN A 6 36.26 -57.88 -20.39
N VAL A 7 36.15 -56.99 -19.40
CA VAL A 7 35.17 -57.09 -18.33
C VAL A 7 33.80 -56.71 -18.87
N VAL A 8 32.89 -57.67 -18.95
CA VAL A 8 31.48 -57.44 -19.30
C VAL A 8 30.81 -56.78 -18.09
N GLN A 9 30.53 -55.49 -18.17
CA GLN A 9 29.64 -54.82 -17.22
C GLN A 9 28.20 -55.17 -17.57
N LEU A 10 27.53 -55.91 -16.67
CA LEU A 10 26.09 -56.12 -16.74
C LEU A 10 25.40 -54.92 -16.09
N ASP A 11 24.68 -54.14 -16.89
CA ASP A 11 23.76 -53.11 -16.39
C ASP A 11 22.67 -53.79 -15.57
N THR A 12 22.82 -53.79 -14.25
CA THR A 12 21.75 -54.18 -13.33
C THR A 12 20.71 -53.07 -13.33
N TRP A 13 19.68 -53.25 -14.16
CA TRP A 13 18.46 -52.45 -14.07
C TRP A 13 17.90 -52.58 -12.66
N ALA A 14 17.99 -51.51 -11.88
CA ALA A 14 17.43 -51.45 -10.54
C ALA A 14 15.90 -51.48 -10.66
N ASP A 15 15.32 -52.67 -10.46
CA ASP A 15 13.89 -52.91 -10.56
C ASP A 15 13.17 -52.29 -9.35
N GLN A 16 12.98 -50.95 -9.39
CA GLN A 16 12.34 -50.18 -8.31
C GLN A 16 10.80 -50.29 -8.33
N GLY A 17 10.24 -51.22 -9.11
CA GLY A 17 8.80 -51.43 -9.28
C GLY A 17 8.06 -51.76 -7.96
N HIS A 18 8.76 -52.24 -6.93
CA HIS A 18 8.16 -52.47 -5.62
C HIS A 18 7.61 -51.20 -4.95
N TRP A 19 8.13 -50.01 -5.30
CA TRP A 19 7.59 -48.75 -4.79
C TRP A 19 6.19 -48.47 -5.35
N LEU A 20 5.86 -49.04 -6.52
CA LEU A 20 4.53 -48.95 -7.13
C LEU A 20 3.51 -49.88 -6.48
N LEU A 21 3.94 -50.88 -5.70
CA LEU A 21 3.03 -51.75 -4.95
C LEU A 21 2.32 -51.01 -3.80
N LEU A 22 2.98 -50.04 -3.16
CA LEU A 22 2.39 -49.25 -2.07
C LEU A 22 1.14 -48.44 -2.51
N PRO A 23 1.20 -47.62 -3.57
CA PRO A 23 0.00 -46.91 -4.06
C PRO A 23 -1.03 -47.88 -4.65
N LEU A 24 -0.60 -48.96 -5.31
CA LEU A 24 -1.51 -49.97 -5.86
C LEU A 24 -2.32 -50.68 -4.76
N LEU A 25 -1.68 -50.99 -3.63
CA LEU A 25 -2.34 -51.62 -2.47
C LEU A 25 -3.36 -50.66 -1.84
N LEU A 26 -3.05 -49.37 -1.73
CA LEU A 26 -4.00 -48.35 -1.26
C LEU A 26 -5.25 -48.30 -2.15
N ILE A 27 -5.07 -48.28 -3.48
CA ILE A 27 -6.16 -48.26 -4.45
C ILE A 27 -6.99 -49.56 -4.35
N ALA A 28 -6.33 -50.71 -4.22
CA ALA A 28 -7.00 -52.00 -4.06
C ALA A 28 -7.81 -52.08 -2.75
N ALA A 29 -7.29 -51.52 -1.66
CA ALA A 29 -7.98 -51.44 -0.37
C ALA A 29 -9.24 -50.56 -0.45
N LEU A 30 -9.18 -49.44 -1.18
CA LEU A 30 -10.33 -48.57 -1.44
C LEU A 30 -11.35 -49.21 -2.38
N ALA A 31 -10.90 -50.02 -3.34
CA ALA A 31 -11.77 -50.76 -4.28
C ALA A 31 -12.55 -51.91 -3.62
N GLY A 32 -12.09 -52.42 -2.47
CA GLY A 32 -12.76 -53.50 -1.73
C GLY A 32 -14.11 -53.11 -1.11
N ARG A 33 -14.40 -51.81 -0.97
CA ARG A 33 -15.66 -51.30 -0.41
C ARG A 33 -16.63 -50.93 -1.54
N ARG A 34 -17.54 -51.86 -1.85
CA ARG A 34 -18.57 -51.73 -2.91
C ARG A 34 -19.26 -50.36 -2.86
N GLY A 35 -19.07 -49.54 -3.90
CA GLY A 35 -19.72 -48.24 -4.07
C GLY A 35 -18.79 -47.02 -4.06
N TRP A 36 -17.56 -47.12 -3.55
CA TRP A 36 -16.66 -45.96 -3.46
C TRP A 36 -16.18 -45.44 -4.82
N LEU A 37 -16.02 -46.32 -5.82
CA LEU A 37 -15.71 -45.94 -7.20
C LEU A 37 -16.79 -45.08 -7.86
N PHE A 38 -18.05 -45.22 -7.44
CA PHE A 38 -19.16 -44.36 -7.90
C PHE A 38 -19.18 -43.00 -7.19
N CYS A 39 -18.64 -42.90 -5.97
CA CYS A 39 -18.52 -41.64 -5.23
C CYS A 39 -17.33 -40.78 -5.68
N LEU A 40 -16.29 -41.39 -6.27
CA LEU A 40 -15.09 -40.71 -6.77
C LEU A 40 -15.39 -39.59 -7.81
N PRO A 41 -16.21 -39.81 -8.85
CA PRO A 41 -16.59 -38.73 -9.76
C PRO A 41 -17.50 -37.68 -9.09
N LEU A 42 -18.31 -38.07 -8.11
CA LEU A 42 -19.17 -37.16 -7.35
C LEU A 42 -18.34 -36.19 -6.47
N MET A 43 -17.18 -36.63 -5.98
CA MET A 43 -16.24 -35.83 -5.20
C MET A 43 -15.54 -34.73 -6.03
N PHE A 44 -15.33 -34.97 -7.32
CA PHE A 44 -14.81 -33.96 -8.26
C PHE A 44 -15.86 -32.92 -8.68
N MET A 45 -17.13 -33.10 -8.32
CA MET A 45 -18.23 -32.23 -8.71
C MET A 45 -18.57 -31.15 -7.68
N PHE A 46 -17.95 -31.19 -6.49
CA PHE A 46 -18.02 -30.09 -5.53
C PHE A 46 -17.00 -29.01 -5.90
N PRO A 47 -17.35 -27.71 -5.82
CA PRO A 47 -16.38 -26.65 -6.03
C PRO A 47 -15.25 -26.83 -5.03
N GLN A 48 -14.07 -27.14 -5.53
CA GLN A 48 -12.88 -27.20 -4.69
C GLN A 48 -12.56 -25.77 -4.31
N ASN A 49 -12.93 -25.37 -3.10
CA ASN A 49 -12.29 -24.22 -2.47
C ASN A 49 -10.79 -24.51 -2.55
N SER A 50 -10.06 -23.74 -3.34
CA SER A 50 -8.61 -23.86 -3.49
C SER A 50 -7.97 -23.42 -2.17
N GLN A 51 -8.00 -24.30 -1.18
CA GLN A 51 -7.14 -24.21 -0.02
C GLN A 51 -5.76 -24.55 -0.57
N ALA A 52 -4.89 -23.55 -0.69
CA ALA A 52 -3.51 -23.71 -1.11
C ALA A 52 -2.73 -24.43 0.00
N PHE A 53 -3.06 -25.71 0.20
CA PHE A 53 -2.39 -26.59 1.13
C PHE A 53 -1.04 -26.93 0.52
N GLU A 54 0.01 -26.25 0.97
CA GLU A 54 1.37 -26.59 0.59
C GLU A 54 1.90 -27.65 1.55
N PHE A 55 2.67 -28.61 1.04
CA PHE A 55 3.32 -29.62 1.88
C PHE A 55 4.16 -28.98 3.01
N GLN A 56 4.56 -27.73 2.86
CA GLN A 56 5.30 -26.97 3.87
C GLN A 56 4.44 -26.56 5.07
N ASP A 57 3.12 -26.43 4.92
CA ASP A 57 2.20 -26.02 6.00
C ASP A 57 2.07 -27.07 7.10
N LEU A 58 2.34 -28.35 6.81
CA LEU A 58 2.30 -29.42 7.83
C LEU A 58 3.49 -29.35 8.79
N TRP A 59 4.64 -28.81 8.34
CA TRP A 59 5.87 -28.76 9.15
C TRP A 59 6.20 -27.34 9.62
N LEU A 60 5.73 -26.30 8.95
CA LEU A 60 6.05 -24.92 9.26
C LEU A 60 4.82 -24.06 9.47
N ARG A 61 4.87 -23.25 10.54
CA ARG A 61 3.89 -22.18 10.78
C ARG A 61 3.99 -21.08 9.72
N PRO A 62 2.88 -20.44 9.33
CA PRO A 62 2.86 -19.34 8.35
C PRO A 62 3.86 -18.22 8.69
N ASP A 63 3.97 -17.84 9.97
CA ASP A 63 4.94 -16.82 10.40
C ASP A 63 6.40 -17.22 10.17
N GLN A 64 6.74 -18.51 10.29
CA GLN A 64 8.10 -18.98 9.98
C GLN A 64 8.38 -18.96 8.48
N GLN A 65 7.36 -19.26 7.67
CA GLN A 65 7.47 -19.16 6.22
C GLN A 65 7.65 -17.69 5.79
N GLY A 66 6.86 -16.79 6.38
CA GLY A 66 6.98 -15.34 6.20
C GLY A 66 8.37 -14.82 6.57
N GLN A 67 8.94 -15.26 7.70
CA GLN A 67 10.30 -14.85 8.07
C GLN A 67 11.34 -15.33 7.05
N ARG A 68 11.27 -16.59 6.59
CA ARG A 68 12.20 -17.08 5.55
C ARG A 68 12.09 -16.28 4.26
N LEU A 69 10.89 -15.83 3.89
CA LEU A 69 10.69 -14.94 2.74
C LEU A 69 11.34 -13.57 2.96
N LEU A 70 11.29 -13.01 4.17
CA LEU A 70 12.03 -11.79 4.51
C LEU A 70 13.54 -11.97 4.39
N GLU A 71 14.06 -13.11 4.87
CA GLU A 71 15.49 -13.46 4.73
C GLU A 71 15.91 -13.64 3.28
N GLN A 72 14.99 -14.08 2.41
CA GLN A 72 15.19 -14.16 0.95
C GLN A 72 14.96 -12.83 0.22
N HIS A 73 14.79 -11.71 0.94
CA HIS A 73 14.48 -10.40 0.37
C HIS A 73 13.19 -10.35 -0.47
N ARG A 74 12.17 -11.15 -0.09
CA ARG A 74 10.84 -11.21 -0.73
C ARG A 74 9.74 -10.69 0.20
N PRO A 75 9.76 -9.39 0.56
CA PRO A 75 8.89 -8.85 1.60
C PRO A 75 7.41 -8.79 1.22
N ALA A 76 7.07 -8.57 -0.06
CA ALA A 76 5.69 -8.53 -0.52
C ALA A 76 4.98 -9.90 -0.37
N GLU A 77 5.72 -10.99 -0.60
CA GLU A 77 5.21 -12.35 -0.43
C GLU A 77 5.18 -12.75 1.05
N ALA A 78 6.17 -12.31 1.83
CA ALA A 78 6.17 -12.50 3.27
C ALA A 78 4.91 -11.90 3.93
N ALA A 79 4.50 -10.70 3.49
CA ALA A 79 3.30 -10.03 3.99
C ALA A 79 2.00 -10.84 3.75
N GLN A 80 1.97 -11.71 2.74
CA GLN A 80 0.82 -12.57 2.48
C GLN A 80 0.80 -13.82 3.37
N ARG A 81 1.97 -14.23 3.88
CA ARG A 81 2.12 -15.41 4.75
C ARG A 81 1.98 -15.10 6.24
N PHE A 82 2.24 -13.86 6.67
CA PHE A 82 2.10 -13.49 8.08
C PHE A 82 0.65 -13.41 8.53
N GLU A 83 0.35 -14.04 9.67
CA GLU A 83 -0.95 -13.92 10.33
C GLU A 83 -0.95 -12.77 11.36
N ASP A 84 0.15 -12.57 12.10
CA ASP A 84 0.27 -11.43 13.03
C ASP A 84 0.38 -10.11 12.26
N SER A 85 -0.56 -9.21 12.55
CA SER A 85 -0.67 -7.89 11.91
C SER A 85 0.61 -7.06 12.00
N ARG A 86 1.37 -7.13 13.11
CA ARG A 86 2.62 -6.38 13.25
C ARG A 86 3.69 -6.92 12.32
N TRP A 87 3.82 -8.24 12.21
CA TRP A 87 4.77 -8.86 11.28
C TRP A 87 4.40 -8.60 9.83
N LYS A 88 3.10 -8.62 9.52
CA LYS A 88 2.60 -8.22 8.21
C LYS A 88 2.91 -6.75 7.91
N GLY A 89 2.72 -5.85 8.87
CA GLY A 89 3.10 -4.44 8.78
C GLY A 89 4.60 -4.24 8.51
N VAL A 90 5.47 -4.99 9.20
CA VAL A 90 6.92 -4.98 8.97
C VAL A 90 7.26 -5.44 7.55
N ALA A 91 6.64 -6.51 7.08
CA ALA A 91 6.85 -7.03 5.74
C ALA A 91 6.40 -6.03 4.66
N LEU A 92 5.23 -5.41 4.84
CA LEU A 92 4.73 -4.36 3.94
C LEU A 92 5.64 -3.12 3.94
N TYR A 93 6.14 -2.73 5.12
CA TYR A 93 7.09 -1.63 5.24
C TYR A 93 8.39 -1.92 4.47
N GLN A 94 8.94 -3.14 4.58
CA GLN A 94 10.11 -3.57 3.81
C GLN A 94 9.83 -3.70 2.31
N ALA A 95 8.59 -3.99 1.94
CA ALA A 95 8.11 -3.98 0.56
C ALA A 95 7.84 -2.56 0.02
N GLN A 96 8.08 -1.51 0.83
CA GLN A 96 7.79 -0.10 0.52
C GLN A 96 6.30 0.22 0.33
N ASP A 97 5.40 -0.70 0.69
CA ASP A 97 3.97 -0.42 0.79
C ASP A 97 3.66 0.21 2.15
N TYR A 98 4.08 1.46 2.29
CA TYR A 98 4.01 2.22 3.54
C TYR A 98 2.56 2.49 3.97
N ALA A 99 1.65 2.74 3.04
CA ALA A 99 0.25 2.98 3.33
C ALA A 99 -0.43 1.73 3.91
N SER A 100 -0.18 0.54 3.34
CA SER A 100 -0.70 -0.71 3.91
C SER A 100 -0.01 -1.06 5.23
N ALA A 101 1.29 -0.79 5.36
CA ALA A 101 2.02 -1.00 6.61
C ALA A 101 1.43 -0.17 7.76
N ALA A 102 1.17 1.13 7.52
CA ALA A 102 0.55 2.02 8.51
C ALA A 102 -0.83 1.50 8.99
N ARG A 103 -1.62 0.92 8.08
CA ARG A 103 -2.91 0.30 8.42
C ARG A 103 -2.76 -0.93 9.31
N GLN A 104 -1.79 -1.80 9.02
CA GLN A 104 -1.53 -2.97 9.86
C GLN A 104 -1.05 -2.57 11.26
N PHE A 105 -0.13 -1.60 11.35
CA PHE A 105 0.35 -1.12 12.66
C PHE A 105 -0.75 -0.44 13.49
N ALA A 106 -1.77 0.15 12.85
CA ALA A 106 -2.91 0.75 13.54
C ALA A 106 -3.82 -0.27 14.26
N GLU A 107 -3.69 -1.57 14.00
CA GLU A 107 -4.43 -2.60 14.74
C GLU A 107 -3.87 -2.82 16.16
N GLY A 108 -2.62 -2.42 16.39
CA GLY A 108 -1.96 -2.43 17.69
C GLY A 108 -2.16 -1.13 18.48
N ASN A 109 -1.80 -1.15 19.77
CA ASN A 109 -1.92 0.03 20.65
C ASN A 109 -0.73 0.15 21.63
N SER A 110 0.38 -0.55 21.37
CA SER A 110 1.61 -0.36 22.13
C SER A 110 2.42 0.83 21.62
N ALA A 111 3.38 1.32 22.40
CA ALA A 111 4.28 2.38 21.97
C ALA A 111 5.02 2.01 20.66
N ALA A 112 5.43 0.75 20.51
CA ALA A 112 6.08 0.25 19.31
C ALA A 112 5.15 0.22 18.09
N ASP A 113 3.87 -0.09 18.27
CA ASP A 113 2.89 -0.10 17.16
C ASP A 113 2.68 1.32 16.62
N HIS A 114 2.51 2.29 17.52
CA HIS A 114 2.38 3.71 17.16
C HIS A 114 3.66 4.27 16.53
N TYR A 115 4.83 3.91 17.06
CA TYR A 115 6.13 4.28 16.46
C TYR A 115 6.28 3.72 15.03
N ASN A 116 6.00 2.43 14.84
CA ASN A 116 6.08 1.80 13.52
C ASN A 116 5.06 2.38 12.53
N ARG A 117 3.85 2.72 13.01
CA ARG A 117 2.85 3.46 12.23
C ARG A 117 3.37 4.83 11.83
N GLY A 118 3.98 5.57 12.75
CA GLY A 118 4.60 6.88 12.47
C GLY A 118 5.69 6.78 11.40
N ASN A 119 6.56 5.78 11.49
CA ASN A 119 7.60 5.55 10.48
C ASN A 119 6.99 5.27 9.11
N ALA A 120 5.95 4.42 9.04
CA ALA A 120 5.26 4.13 7.79
C ALA A 120 4.60 5.40 7.21
N LEU A 121 3.90 6.19 8.03
CA LEU A 121 3.26 7.44 7.60
C LEU A 121 4.28 8.50 7.14
N ALA A 122 5.42 8.60 7.83
CA ALA A 122 6.48 9.53 7.43
C ALA A 122 7.02 9.17 6.04
N ARG A 123 7.21 7.88 5.77
CA ARG A 123 7.70 7.36 4.49
C ARG A 123 6.66 7.44 3.36
N SER A 124 5.36 7.46 3.68
CA SER A 124 4.30 7.75 2.71
C SER A 124 4.13 9.26 2.45
N GLY A 125 4.85 10.13 3.18
CA GLY A 125 4.74 11.58 3.07
C GLY A 125 3.65 12.21 3.93
N GLU A 126 2.92 11.41 4.71
CA GLU A 126 1.87 11.86 5.63
C GLU A 126 2.48 12.40 6.95
N LEU A 127 3.29 13.46 6.85
CA LEU A 127 4.11 13.97 7.95
C LEU A 127 3.28 14.40 9.18
N ALA A 128 2.11 15.03 8.98
CA ALA A 128 1.25 15.43 10.09
C ALA A 128 0.68 14.21 10.84
N ALA A 129 0.26 13.18 10.12
CA ALA A 129 -0.23 11.94 10.74
C ALA A 129 0.90 11.14 11.40
N ALA A 130 2.11 11.19 10.83
CA ALA A 130 3.30 10.60 11.43
C ALA A 130 3.64 11.25 12.78
N LEU A 131 3.52 12.57 12.88
CA LEU A 131 3.75 13.32 14.11
C LEU A 131 2.80 12.87 15.23
N ASP A 132 1.50 12.80 14.93
CA ASP A 132 0.47 12.30 15.87
C ASP A 132 0.76 10.86 16.33
N ALA A 133 1.16 9.98 15.41
CA ALA A 133 1.53 8.61 15.76
C ALA A 133 2.77 8.55 16.68
N TYR A 134 3.78 9.40 16.48
CA TYR A 134 4.92 9.45 17.42
C TYR A 134 4.54 10.02 18.78
N GLU A 135 3.64 11.00 18.84
CA GLU A 135 3.11 11.50 20.11
C GLU A 135 2.37 10.41 20.87
N GLN A 136 1.52 9.65 20.20
CA GLN A 136 0.86 8.48 20.79
C GLN A 136 1.86 7.43 21.28
N ALA A 137 2.98 7.23 20.58
CA ALA A 137 4.04 6.34 21.04
C ALA A 137 4.69 6.86 22.35
N LEU A 138 4.97 8.16 22.42
CA LEU A 138 5.58 8.82 23.58
C LEU A 138 4.65 8.93 24.78
N ASP A 139 3.34 9.08 24.56
CA ASP A 139 2.33 9.04 25.62
C ASP A 139 2.30 7.69 26.32
N ARG A 140 2.59 6.61 25.59
CA ARG A 140 2.63 5.25 26.15
C ARG A 140 3.99 4.89 26.73
N GLN A 141 5.05 5.39 26.12
CA GLN A 141 6.41 5.20 26.60
C GLN A 141 7.18 6.51 26.48
N PRO A 142 7.20 7.35 27.54
CA PRO A 142 7.90 8.63 27.50
C PRO A 142 9.40 8.48 27.24
N ASP A 143 10.01 7.42 27.79
CA ASP A 143 11.39 7.03 27.53
C ASP A 143 11.49 6.13 26.28
N PHE A 144 11.24 6.73 25.12
CA PHE A 144 11.39 6.08 23.82
C PHE A 144 12.24 6.96 22.87
N PRO A 145 13.58 6.90 22.97
CA PRO A 145 14.49 7.81 22.26
C PRO A 145 14.30 7.85 20.74
N ALA A 146 13.98 6.70 20.13
CA ALA A 146 13.73 6.61 18.69
C ALA A 146 12.48 7.42 18.28
N ALA A 147 11.39 7.30 19.04
CA ALA A 147 10.18 8.09 18.80
C ALA A 147 10.40 9.59 19.05
N GLN A 148 11.18 9.97 20.06
CA GLN A 148 11.53 11.38 20.31
C GLN A 148 12.31 11.98 19.14
N THR A 149 13.31 11.24 18.64
CA THR A 149 14.14 11.66 17.52
C THR A 149 13.30 11.79 16.26
N ASN A 150 12.52 10.77 15.91
CA ASN A 150 11.69 10.79 14.70
C ASN A 150 10.58 11.86 14.76
N ARG A 151 9.99 12.11 15.94
CA ARG A 151 9.04 13.20 16.14
C ARG A 151 9.67 14.57 15.91
N ALA A 152 10.79 14.86 16.58
CA ALA A 152 11.49 16.14 16.43
C ALA A 152 11.93 16.38 14.98
N LEU A 153 12.36 15.30 14.34
CA LEU A 153 12.71 15.26 12.93
C LEU A 153 11.48 15.64 12.09
N VAL A 154 10.37 14.88 12.13
CA VAL A 154 9.16 15.19 11.35
C VAL A 154 8.60 16.59 11.63
N GLN A 155 8.64 17.06 12.88
CA GLN A 155 8.23 18.41 13.24
C GLN A 155 9.03 19.46 12.45
N SER A 156 10.36 19.33 12.40
CA SER A 156 11.21 20.27 11.67
C SER A 156 10.90 20.33 10.17
N LEU A 157 10.41 19.24 9.57
CA LEU A 157 9.99 19.25 8.16
C LEU A 157 8.68 20.00 7.96
N LEU A 158 7.71 19.80 8.87
CA LEU A 158 6.44 20.51 8.81
C LEU A 158 6.66 22.02 8.95
N ASP A 159 7.57 22.41 9.86
CA ASP A 159 7.94 23.81 10.07
C ASP A 159 8.58 24.41 8.81
N GLN A 160 9.58 23.75 8.22
CA GLN A 160 10.21 24.18 6.95
C GLN A 160 9.21 24.26 5.80
N ALA A 161 8.28 23.29 5.72
CA ALA A 161 7.25 23.29 4.68
C ALA A 161 6.28 24.47 4.83
N ASN A 162 6.07 24.95 6.07
CA ASN A 162 5.19 26.07 6.39
C ASN A 162 5.90 27.43 6.22
N GLU A 163 7.19 27.53 6.56
CA GLU A 163 8.01 28.74 6.38
C GLU A 163 8.22 29.14 4.92
N GLN A 164 8.13 28.20 3.98
CA GLN A 164 8.29 28.45 2.56
C GLN A 164 6.98 28.81 1.83
N LYS A 165 5.81 28.68 2.48
CA LYS A 165 4.51 29.10 1.90
C LYS A 165 4.34 30.63 1.69
N PRO A 166 4.91 31.54 2.52
CA PRO A 166 4.67 32.98 2.34
C PRO A 166 5.28 33.57 1.06
N ALA A 167 6.31 32.96 0.48
CA ALA A 167 7.02 33.51 -0.67
C ALA A 167 6.27 33.32 -2.02
N GLN A 168 5.34 32.35 -2.11
CA GLN A 168 4.55 32.13 -3.33
C GLN A 168 3.29 32.99 -3.38
N ASP A 169 2.71 33.34 -2.23
CA ASP A 169 1.52 34.19 -2.18
C ASP A 169 1.83 35.67 -2.45
N GLU A 170 3.05 36.15 -2.16
CA GLU A 170 3.45 37.52 -2.52
C GLU A 170 3.82 37.66 -4.01
N GLN A 171 4.33 36.61 -4.66
CA GLN A 171 4.66 36.65 -6.10
C GLN A 171 3.38 36.65 -6.97
N ASN A 172 2.33 35.93 -6.56
CA ASN A 172 1.04 35.91 -7.26
C ASN A 172 0.21 37.19 -7.06
N LYS A 173 0.55 38.02 -6.07
CA LYS A 173 -0.11 39.31 -5.84
C LYS A 173 0.56 40.47 -6.57
N ALA A 174 1.80 40.29 -7.05
CA ALA A 174 2.52 41.28 -7.85
C ALA A 174 2.16 41.23 -9.35
N ASP A 175 1.68 40.10 -9.86
CA ASP A 175 1.36 39.91 -11.30
C ASP A 175 -0.07 40.34 -11.70
N GLN A 176 -0.94 40.68 -10.74
CA GLN A 176 -2.28 41.23 -11.02
C GLN A 176 -2.36 42.77 -10.89
N GLY A 177 -1.21 43.44 -10.71
CA GLY A 177 -1.15 44.89 -10.47
C GLY A 177 -0.79 45.77 -11.67
N GLU A 178 -0.31 45.23 -12.79
CA GLU A 178 0.34 46.03 -13.84
C GLU A 178 -0.28 45.97 -15.25
N GLU A 179 -1.49 45.43 -15.45
CA GLU A 179 -2.25 45.64 -16.70
C GLU A 179 -3.31 46.73 -16.53
N GLY A 180 -2.88 47.98 -16.47
CA GLY A 180 -3.82 49.08 -16.26
C GLY A 180 -3.30 50.48 -16.46
N GLN A 181 -2.34 50.76 -17.37
CA GLN A 181 -2.13 52.13 -17.84
C GLN A 181 -1.26 52.26 -19.11
N GLN A 182 -1.73 53.15 -20.01
CA GLN A 182 -1.11 53.76 -21.21
C GLN A 182 -1.18 52.96 -22.52
N ALA A 183 -1.58 53.51 -23.67
CA ALA A 183 -1.91 54.88 -24.10
C ALA A 183 -2.86 54.82 -25.32
N SER A 184 -3.63 55.85 -25.64
CA SER A 184 -3.21 56.86 -26.63
C SER A 184 -4.15 58.07 -26.61
N GLN A 185 -3.56 59.27 -26.57
CA GLN A 185 -4.20 60.55 -26.85
C GLN A 185 -4.25 60.80 -28.37
N ASP A 186 -5.33 61.42 -28.85
CA ASP A 186 -5.24 62.46 -29.89
C ASP A 186 -6.46 63.42 -29.81
N PRO A 187 -6.33 64.69 -30.24
CA PRO A 187 -7.16 65.80 -29.77
C PRO A 187 -8.37 66.14 -30.67
N ASN A 188 -9.47 66.49 -29.99
CA ASN A 188 -10.46 67.53 -30.30
C ASN A 188 -10.87 67.77 -31.77
N SER A 189 -12.13 67.45 -32.14
CA SER A 189 -13.19 68.41 -32.56
C SER A 189 -14.45 67.70 -33.12
N SER A 190 -15.57 67.86 -32.41
CA SER A 190 -16.93 68.19 -32.91
C SER A 190 -17.80 67.21 -33.75
N ALA A 191 -19.00 66.97 -33.18
CA ALA A 191 -20.33 66.79 -33.80
C ALA A 191 -20.92 65.36 -33.97
N SER A 192 -21.97 65.09 -33.18
CA SER A 192 -23.03 64.07 -33.37
C SER A 192 -24.00 64.45 -34.53
N PRO A 193 -25.10 63.70 -34.82
CA PRO A 193 -25.40 62.25 -34.78
C PRO A 193 -26.06 61.73 -36.10
N ALA A 194 -26.15 60.41 -36.34
CA ALA A 194 -27.20 59.71 -37.12
C ALA A 194 -26.80 58.23 -37.35
N GLU A 195 -27.53 57.25 -36.81
CA GLU A 195 -28.57 56.46 -37.49
C GLU A 195 -28.05 55.51 -38.61
N GLN A 196 -28.09 54.19 -38.36
CA GLN A 196 -28.87 53.17 -39.11
C GLN A 196 -28.29 51.75 -38.99
N ASN A 197 -29.11 50.88 -38.38
CA ASN A 197 -29.21 49.45 -38.73
C ASN A 197 -30.09 49.37 -40.00
N PRO A 198 -29.93 48.41 -40.94
CA PRO A 198 -30.49 47.07 -40.71
C PRO A 198 -29.75 45.88 -41.38
N SER A 199 -29.76 44.77 -40.66
CA SER A 199 -30.26 43.42 -41.03
C SER A 199 -29.90 42.71 -42.35
N ARG A 200 -29.46 41.45 -42.15
CA ARG A 200 -29.92 40.15 -42.72
C ARG A 200 -29.52 39.74 -44.14
N SER A 201 -28.98 38.50 -44.21
CA SER A 201 -29.34 37.32 -45.05
C SER A 201 -28.17 36.31 -44.87
N ASP A 202 -28.24 34.98 -44.86
CA ASP A 202 -29.25 33.94 -44.78
C ASP A 202 -28.48 32.62 -44.46
N GLN A 203 -29.11 31.67 -43.76
CA GLN A 203 -28.67 30.28 -43.48
C GLN A 203 -29.04 29.39 -44.70
N PRO A 204 -28.55 28.13 -44.96
CA PRO A 204 -28.71 26.99 -44.03
C PRO A 204 -27.76 25.76 -44.07
N GLY A 205 -27.87 24.93 -43.01
CA GLY A 205 -27.69 23.46 -42.97
C GLY A 205 -26.25 22.95 -42.86
N THR A 206 -25.90 21.94 -42.05
CA THR A 206 -26.66 20.74 -41.68
C THR A 206 -26.43 20.31 -40.22
N SER A 207 -27.52 19.86 -39.61
CA SER A 207 -27.65 19.22 -38.31
C SER A 207 -27.27 17.74 -38.37
N GLU A 208 -26.65 17.23 -37.31
CA GLU A 208 -26.96 15.90 -36.79
C GLU A 208 -26.94 15.95 -35.26
N SER A 209 -27.99 15.41 -34.65
CA SER A 209 -28.37 15.64 -33.27
C SER A 209 -28.82 14.35 -32.61
N LEU A 210 -28.37 14.16 -31.36
CA LEU A 210 -29.04 13.54 -30.20
C LEU A 210 -29.04 12.00 -30.03
N PRO A 211 -29.27 11.45 -28.81
CA PRO A 211 -29.48 12.13 -27.50
C PRO A 211 -28.70 11.55 -26.29
N PRO A 212 -28.62 12.30 -25.16
CA PRO A 212 -28.49 11.75 -23.81
C PRO A 212 -29.88 11.56 -23.17
N ASP A 213 -30.05 10.54 -22.33
CA ASP A 213 -31.24 10.39 -21.49
C ASP A 213 -30.87 10.42 -20.00
N ASN A 214 -31.64 11.21 -19.27
CA ASN A 214 -31.55 11.48 -17.85
C ASN A 214 -32.98 11.37 -17.31
N SER A 215 -33.24 10.45 -16.38
CA SER A 215 -34.24 10.70 -15.31
C SER A 215 -34.32 9.56 -14.29
N GLY A 216 -34.06 9.92 -13.04
CA GLY A 216 -34.38 9.16 -11.83
C GLY A 216 -34.30 10.10 -10.63
N LYS A 217 -35.43 10.72 -10.31
CA LYS A 217 -35.59 11.95 -9.51
C LYS A 217 -35.85 11.68 -8.02
N ALA A 218 -35.20 12.52 -7.20
CA ALA A 218 -35.58 13.12 -5.91
C ALA A 218 -36.23 12.29 -4.77
N ALA A 219 -35.62 12.43 -3.59
CA ALA A 219 -36.34 12.82 -2.39
C ALA A 219 -35.46 13.80 -1.59
N SER A 220 -35.94 15.02 -1.43
CA SER A 220 -35.40 16.06 -0.55
C SER A 220 -36.50 16.54 0.39
N GLY A 221 -36.11 16.74 1.64
CA GLY A 221 -36.86 17.30 2.76
C GLY A 221 -36.06 16.97 4.01
N GLU A 222 -35.75 17.84 4.95
CA GLU A 222 -36.05 19.26 5.18
C GLU A 222 -35.07 19.69 6.29
N SER A 223 -34.59 20.93 6.25
CA SER A 223 -33.56 21.47 7.15
C SER A 223 -34.15 21.91 8.50
N THR A 224 -33.50 21.60 9.63
CA THR A 224 -33.31 22.55 10.76
C THR A 224 -32.29 22.05 11.79
N ASP A 225 -31.24 22.86 11.94
CA ASP A 225 -30.53 23.32 13.14
C ASP A 225 -29.73 22.39 14.10
N ASP A 226 -28.46 22.78 14.19
CA ASP A 226 -27.56 22.84 15.35
C ASP A 226 -27.14 21.55 16.08
N GLU A 227 -25.94 21.05 15.74
CA GLU A 227 -24.91 20.93 16.78
C GLU A 227 -23.49 20.97 16.20
N GLN A 228 -22.76 21.98 16.67
CA GLN A 228 -21.40 22.35 16.35
C GLN A 228 -20.44 21.38 17.05
N THR A 229 -20.06 20.29 16.37
CA THR A 229 -18.88 19.49 16.79
C THR A 229 -17.73 19.80 15.85
N THR A 230 -16.77 20.54 16.40
CA THR A 230 -15.49 20.95 15.82
C THR A 230 -14.69 19.74 15.33
N ARG A 231 -14.91 19.30 14.09
CA ARG A 231 -13.93 18.52 13.33
C ARG A 231 -12.98 19.51 12.67
N PRO A 232 -11.67 19.50 12.99
CA PRO A 232 -10.71 20.24 12.19
C PRO A 232 -10.82 19.70 10.77
N ALA A 233 -11.03 20.60 9.81
CA ALA A 233 -10.96 20.26 8.40
C ALA A 233 -9.58 19.64 8.15
N LEU A 234 -9.56 18.36 7.75
CA LEU A 234 -8.40 17.78 7.08
C LEU A 234 -8.17 18.63 5.83
N GLN A 235 -7.27 19.61 5.94
CA GLN A 235 -6.69 20.28 4.80
C GLN A 235 -6.01 19.19 3.97
N SER A 236 -6.64 18.86 2.85
CA SER A 236 -6.04 18.03 1.82
C SER A 236 -4.72 18.69 1.43
N ALA A 237 -3.62 18.08 1.87
CA ALA A 237 -2.27 18.49 1.55
C ALA A 237 -1.89 18.09 0.12
N ASP A 238 -2.74 18.42 -0.87
CA ASP A 238 -2.40 18.35 -2.28
C ASP A 238 -1.81 19.70 -2.72
N SER A 239 -0.74 20.12 -2.05
CA SER A 239 0.18 21.09 -2.65
C SER A 239 1.18 20.30 -3.47
N PRO A 240 1.32 20.52 -4.79
CA PRO A 240 2.29 19.79 -5.59
C PRO A 240 3.69 20.08 -5.04
N MET A 241 4.25 19.12 -4.31
CA MET A 241 5.61 19.20 -3.77
C MET A 241 6.57 19.43 -4.95
N THR A 242 7.24 20.59 -4.95
CA THR A 242 8.25 20.96 -5.95
C THR A 242 9.34 19.88 -6.01
N GLY A 243 9.98 19.71 -7.18
CA GLY A 243 10.96 18.64 -7.40
C GLY A 243 12.13 18.66 -6.40
N GLU A 244 12.58 19.86 -6.02
CA GLU A 244 13.63 20.08 -5.01
C GLU A 244 13.16 19.63 -3.61
N ARG A 245 11.94 20.00 -3.21
CA ARG A 245 11.35 19.58 -1.93
C ARG A 245 11.19 18.06 -1.82
N ARG A 246 10.90 17.39 -2.95
CA ARG A 246 10.86 15.93 -3.02
C ARG A 246 12.23 15.31 -2.81
N GLN A 247 13.28 15.88 -3.40
CA GLN A 247 14.66 15.41 -3.24
C GLN A 247 15.18 15.62 -1.82
N GLU A 248 14.87 16.76 -1.21
CA GLU A 248 15.19 17.06 0.19
C GLU A 248 14.49 16.06 1.13
N LEU A 249 13.19 15.85 0.93
CA LEU A 249 12.42 14.87 1.69
C LEU A 249 13.00 13.46 1.54
N GLU A 250 13.37 13.02 0.33
CA GLU A 250 13.95 11.69 0.12
C GLU A 250 15.31 11.51 0.80
N GLN A 251 16.20 12.49 0.68
CA GLN A 251 17.51 12.44 1.36
C GLN A 251 17.34 12.38 2.87
N TRP A 252 16.36 13.10 3.36
CA TRP A 252 16.05 13.17 4.77
C TRP A 252 15.34 11.92 5.29
N LEU A 253 14.44 11.30 4.53
CA LEU A 253 13.75 10.06 4.91
C LEU A 253 14.74 8.91 5.11
N ARG A 254 15.92 8.98 4.47
CA ARG A 254 17.03 8.04 4.71
C ARG A 254 17.68 8.20 6.08
N GLN A 255 17.53 9.34 6.72
CA GLN A 255 18.10 9.63 8.03
C GLN A 255 17.27 9.06 9.18
N ILE A 256 15.99 8.74 8.93
CA ILE A 256 15.12 8.09 9.92
C ILE A 256 15.66 6.68 10.20
N PRO A 257 16.09 6.38 11.45
CA PRO A 257 16.48 5.02 11.82
C PRO A 257 15.25 4.11 11.86
N ASP A 258 15.08 3.29 10.83
CA ASP A 258 13.92 2.43 10.64
C ASP A 258 14.30 0.94 10.55
N ASP A 259 14.02 0.19 11.62
CA ASP A 259 13.80 -1.27 11.54
C ASP A 259 12.57 -1.63 12.40
N PRO A 260 11.35 -1.55 11.84
CA PRO A 260 10.12 -1.80 12.60
C PRO A 260 10.02 -3.25 13.10
N GLY A 261 10.85 -4.16 12.59
CA GLY A 261 10.84 -5.58 12.90
C GLY A 261 11.90 -6.04 13.88
N GLU A 262 12.83 -5.18 14.31
CA GLU A 262 14.01 -5.65 15.06
C GLU A 262 13.62 -6.31 16.39
N LEU A 263 12.76 -5.64 17.17
CA LEU A 263 12.28 -6.16 18.45
C LEU A 263 11.45 -7.44 18.26
N LEU A 264 10.65 -7.50 17.20
CA LEU A 264 9.83 -8.66 16.87
C LEU A 264 10.71 -9.86 16.51
N ARG A 265 11.77 -9.65 15.69
CA ARG A 265 12.77 -10.68 15.35
C ARG A 265 13.47 -11.23 16.58
N ARG A 266 13.84 -10.37 17.53
CA ARG A 266 14.49 -10.78 18.79
C ARG A 266 13.54 -11.65 19.63
N LYS A 267 12.28 -11.21 19.79
CA LYS A 267 11.26 -11.99 20.50
C LYS A 267 11.00 -13.34 19.84
N PHE A 268 10.90 -13.37 18.50
CA PHE A 268 10.62 -14.59 17.76
C PHE A 268 11.73 -15.63 17.89
N ARG A 269 13.00 -15.22 17.79
CA ARG A 269 14.14 -16.11 18.04
C ARG A 269 14.13 -16.70 19.44
N TYR A 270 13.74 -15.91 20.44
CA TYR A 270 13.59 -16.40 21.81
C TYR A 270 12.51 -17.47 21.94
N GLU A 271 11.35 -17.24 21.31
CA GLU A 271 10.24 -18.19 21.34
C GLU A 271 10.56 -19.51 20.63
N GLN A 272 11.26 -19.44 19.50
CA GLN A 272 11.74 -20.65 18.78
C GLN A 272 12.66 -21.49 19.67
N GLN A 273 13.65 -20.88 20.31
CA GLN A 273 14.58 -21.58 21.19
C GLN A 273 13.90 -22.28 22.37
N HIS A 274 12.81 -21.69 22.90
CA HIS A 274 12.04 -22.31 23.98
C HIS A 274 11.29 -23.55 23.52
N GLN A 275 10.68 -23.50 22.34
CA GLN A 275 9.94 -24.64 21.80
C GLN A 275 10.85 -25.81 21.44
N GLU A 276 12.08 -25.53 20.98
CA GLU A 276 13.10 -26.57 20.75
C GLU A 276 13.50 -27.28 22.04
N LYS A 277 13.62 -26.56 23.16
CA LYS A 277 13.97 -27.15 24.46
C LYS A 277 12.86 -27.97 25.11
N THR A 278 11.62 -27.78 24.66
CA THR A 278 10.43 -28.41 25.26
C THR A 278 10.00 -29.68 24.50
N ARG A 279 10.62 -29.98 23.35
CA ARG A 279 10.43 -31.21 22.57
C ARG A 279 11.53 -32.23 22.87
#